data_AF-A0A1H4QMD5-F1
#
_entry.id   AF-A0A1H4QMD5-F1
#
_cell.length_a   1.000
_cell.length_b   1.000
_cell.length_c   1.000
_cell.angle_alpha   90.00
_cell.angle_beta   90.00
_cell.angle_gamma   90.00
#
_symmetry.space_group_name_H-M   'P 1'
#
loop_
_entity.id
_entity.type
_entity.pdbx_description
1 polymer ?
#
loop_
_entity_poly.entity_id
_entity_poly.type
_entity_poly.pdbx_seq_one_letter_code
_entity_poly.pdbx_strand_id
1 'polypeptide(L)'
;MERRRADPDTALGYLEGLPALVLLERLPVPVLAVDRDGHVVHVNPAFEAMLGYPHDALSGRSMRDLLPTASPPVAEDLQQSAGTIVTLTHRDGSAVRAAISKSVLTRADDPVLLVCFHDVTEQLWDGGHAPNFG
;
A
#
# COMPACT_ATOMS: atom_id res chain seq x y z
N MET A 1 35.97 0.94 4.28
CA MET A 1 35.41 1.34 2.97
C MET A 1 34.33 2.36 3.25
N GLU A 2 34.70 3.64 3.28
CA GLU A 2 33.76 4.74 3.54
C GLU A 2 32.88 4.89 2.30
N ARG A 3 31.57 4.62 2.43
CA ARG A 3 30.62 4.86 1.33
C ARG A 3 30.59 6.38 1.12
N ARG A 4 31.14 6.84 -0.01
CA ARG A 4 31.07 8.24 -0.43
C ARG A 4 29.60 8.64 -0.51
N ARG A 5 29.15 9.45 0.46
CA ARG A 5 27.79 9.98 0.53
C ARG A 5 27.55 10.81 -0.74
N ALA A 6 26.45 10.60 -1.44
CA ALA A 6 26.13 11.42 -2.59
C ALA A 6 25.96 12.89 -2.19
N ASP A 7 26.32 13.77 -3.11
CA ASP A 7 26.20 15.21 -2.94
C ASP A 7 24.70 15.59 -2.88
N PRO A 8 24.21 16.12 -1.74
CA PRO A 8 22.80 16.44 -1.55
C PRO A 8 22.28 17.54 -2.49
N ASP A 9 23.17 18.32 -3.11
CA ASP A 9 22.78 19.36 -4.08
C ASP A 9 22.48 18.78 -5.48
N THR A 10 22.78 17.50 -5.71
CA THR A 10 22.38 16.79 -6.93
C THR A 10 20.99 16.18 -6.77
N ALA A 11 20.23 16.07 -7.86
CA ALA A 11 18.91 15.43 -7.85
C ALA A 11 18.95 13.98 -7.29
N LEU A 12 20.01 13.22 -7.61
CA LEU A 12 20.20 11.87 -7.10
C LEU A 12 20.57 11.86 -5.61
N GLY A 13 21.46 12.75 -5.15
CA GLY A 13 21.81 12.82 -3.73
C GLY A 13 20.66 13.30 -2.85
N TYR A 14 19.80 14.19 -3.35
CA TYR A 14 18.53 14.53 -2.69
C TYR A 14 17.63 13.28 -2.55
N LEU A 15 17.47 12.48 -3.61
CA LEU A 15 16.66 11.25 -3.57
C LEU A 15 17.25 10.19 -2.65
N GLU A 16 18.57 10.00 -2.64
CA GLU A 16 19.25 9.08 -1.74
C GLU A 16 19.16 9.51 -0.26
N GLY A 17 19.02 10.81 -0.01
CA GLY A 17 18.82 11.38 1.32
C GLY A 17 17.36 11.54 1.73
N LEU A 18 16.39 11.35 0.81
CA LEU A 18 14.98 11.57 1.08
C LEU A 18 14.45 10.48 2.01
N PRO A 19 13.90 10.82 3.20
CA PRO A 19 13.32 9.82 4.08
C PRO A 19 12.16 9.10 3.38
N ALA A 20 12.12 7.77 3.51
CA ALA A 20 11.10 6.95 2.85
C ALA A 20 9.66 7.40 3.20
N LEU A 21 9.39 7.75 4.46
CA LEU A 21 8.08 8.27 4.88
C LEU A 21 7.69 9.56 4.17
N VAL A 22 8.64 10.49 3.97
CA VAL A 22 8.39 11.74 3.24
C VAL A 22 8.04 11.45 1.78
N LEU A 23 8.68 10.45 1.17
CA LEU A 23 8.30 10.02 -0.18
C LEU A 23 6.89 9.44 -0.19
N LEU A 24 6.58 8.51 0.72
CA LEU A 24 5.27 7.85 0.80
C LEU A 24 4.13 8.85 1.02
N GLU A 25 4.31 9.84 1.89
CA GLU A 25 3.34 10.91 2.16
C GLU A 25 3.04 11.77 0.91
N ARG A 26 3.99 11.89 -0.01
CA ARG A 26 3.86 12.69 -1.23
C ARG A 26 3.32 11.90 -2.43
N LEU A 27 3.26 10.57 -2.34
CA LEU A 27 2.79 9.75 -3.46
C LEU A 27 1.26 9.85 -3.58
N PRO A 28 0.72 10.21 -4.76
CA PRO A 28 -0.72 10.24 -5.02
C PRO A 28 -1.26 8.83 -5.35
N VAL A 29 -0.67 7.80 -4.77
CA VAL A 29 -1.05 6.39 -4.93
C VAL A 29 -1.35 5.87 -3.54
N PRO A 30 -2.52 5.27 -3.28
CA PRO A 30 -2.81 4.63 -2.00
C PRO A 30 -1.76 3.58 -1.64
N VAL A 31 -1.02 3.81 -0.56
CA VAL A 31 -0.01 2.88 -0.04
C VAL A 31 -0.27 2.55 1.42
N LEU A 32 -0.14 1.27 1.72
CA LEU A 32 -0.19 0.70 3.06
C LEU A 32 1.09 -0.11 3.31
N ALA A 33 1.74 0.14 4.43
CA ALA A 33 2.84 -0.65 4.95
C ALA A 33 2.33 -1.57 6.05
N VAL A 34 2.68 -2.86 5.98
CA VAL A 34 2.42 -3.84 7.04
C VAL A 34 3.69 -4.51 7.55
N ASP A 35 3.69 -4.92 8.81
CA ASP A 35 4.73 -5.80 9.34
C ASP A 35 4.57 -7.25 8.85
N ARG A 36 5.46 -8.14 9.29
CA ARG A 36 5.47 -9.55 8.92
C ARG A 36 4.22 -10.32 9.37
N ASP A 37 3.58 -9.85 10.44
CA ASP A 37 2.36 -10.44 10.99
C ASP A 37 1.09 -9.86 10.32
N GLY A 38 1.26 -8.90 9.40
CA GLY A 38 0.16 -8.27 8.66
C GLY A 38 -0.52 -7.14 9.42
N HIS A 39 0.13 -6.55 10.42
CA HIS A 39 -0.38 -5.35 11.09
C HIS A 39 0.02 -4.10 10.35
N VAL A 40 -0.91 -3.16 10.23
CA VAL A 40 -0.67 -1.85 9.64
C VAL A 40 0.36 -1.07 10.46
N VAL A 41 1.50 -0.76 9.84
CA VAL A 41 2.54 0.09 10.45
C VAL A 41 2.51 1.51 9.90
N HIS A 42 2.03 1.70 8.66
CA HIS A 42 1.88 3.02 8.08
C HIS A 42 0.87 3.03 6.93
N VAL A 43 0.12 4.12 6.80
CA VAL A 43 -0.71 4.43 5.62
C VAL A 43 -0.39 5.84 5.17
N ASN A 44 -0.36 6.05 3.86
CA ASN A 44 -0.16 7.39 3.31
C ASN A 44 -1.50 8.15 3.14
N PRO A 45 -1.46 9.48 2.92
CA PRO A 45 -2.68 10.28 2.77
C PRO A 45 -3.58 9.85 1.61
N ALA A 46 -3.02 9.29 0.54
CA ALA A 46 -3.82 8.76 -0.57
C ALA A 46 -4.66 7.54 -0.15
N PHE A 47 -4.12 6.67 0.70
CA PHE A 47 -4.85 5.54 1.26
C PHE A 47 -5.93 5.99 2.24
N GLU A 48 -5.62 6.98 3.09
CA GLU A 48 -6.62 7.61 3.96
C GLU A 48 -7.76 8.22 3.16
N ALA A 49 -7.46 8.92 2.06
CA ALA A 49 -8.47 9.51 1.20
C ALA A 49 -9.35 8.44 0.53
N MET A 50 -8.75 7.31 0.13
CA MET A 50 -9.46 6.19 -0.49
C MET A 50 -10.44 5.50 0.48
N LEU A 51 -10.05 5.29 1.75
CA LEU A 51 -10.89 4.58 2.74
C LEU A 51 -11.59 5.50 3.74
N GLY A 52 -11.26 6.79 3.76
CA GLY A 52 -11.80 7.79 4.68
C GLY A 52 -11.36 7.62 6.15
N TYR A 53 -10.47 6.70 6.46
CA TYR A 53 -9.94 6.55 7.81
C TYR A 53 -8.66 7.36 7.99
N PRO A 54 -8.51 8.13 9.09
CA PRO A 54 -7.22 8.73 9.42
C PRO A 54 -6.22 7.65 9.85
N HIS A 55 -4.93 7.94 9.70
CA HIS A 55 -3.81 7.06 10.06
C HIS A 55 -4.00 6.39 11.42
N ASP A 56 -4.28 7.17 12.45
CA ASP A 56 -4.43 6.70 13.83
C ASP A 56 -5.54 5.67 14.01
N ALA A 57 -6.55 5.70 13.14
CA ALA A 57 -7.62 4.71 13.18
C ALA A 57 -7.20 3.38 12.56
N LEU A 58 -6.19 3.35 11.69
CA LEU A 58 -5.74 2.16 10.96
C LEU A 58 -4.47 1.53 11.55
N SER A 59 -3.61 2.34 12.17
CA SER A 59 -2.35 1.88 12.76
C SER A 59 -2.55 0.78 13.80
N GLY A 60 -1.74 -0.27 13.70
CA GLY A 60 -1.79 -1.45 14.56
C GLY A 60 -2.95 -2.41 14.30
N ARG A 61 -3.91 -2.06 13.42
CA ARG A 61 -4.97 -3.01 13.03
C ARG A 61 -4.40 -4.13 12.19
N SER A 62 -5.01 -5.31 12.32
CA SER A 62 -4.73 -6.39 11.40
C SER A 62 -5.32 -6.04 10.03
N MET A 63 -4.57 -6.29 8.97
CA MET A 63 -5.11 -6.24 7.61
C MET A 63 -6.39 -7.09 7.46
N ARG A 64 -6.51 -8.17 8.23
CA ARG A 64 -7.70 -9.04 8.25
C ARG A 64 -8.99 -8.31 8.57
N ASP A 65 -8.92 -7.32 9.45
CA ASP A 65 -10.09 -6.53 9.86
C ASP A 65 -10.49 -5.52 8.76
N LEU A 66 -9.53 -5.11 7.93
CA LEU A 66 -9.74 -4.19 6.80
C LEU A 66 -10.14 -4.92 5.51
N LEU A 67 -9.71 -6.19 5.37
CA LEU A 67 -9.95 -7.07 4.24
C LEU A 67 -10.62 -8.39 4.67
N PRO A 68 -11.86 -8.36 5.17
CA PRO A 68 -12.52 -9.54 5.74
C PRO A 68 -12.74 -10.68 4.73
N THR A 69 -12.77 -10.38 3.43
CA THR A 69 -12.96 -11.39 2.36
C THR A 69 -11.67 -11.99 1.81
N ALA A 70 -10.49 -11.49 2.22
CA ALA A 70 -9.20 -12.07 1.80
C ALA A 70 -8.75 -13.12 2.83
N SER A 71 -8.86 -14.40 2.50
CA SER A 71 -8.36 -15.51 3.32
C SER A 71 -7.09 -16.12 2.71
N PRO A 72 -5.99 -16.22 3.48
CA PRO A 72 -5.54 -15.33 4.55
C PRO A 72 -4.82 -14.09 3.95
N PRO A 73 -4.56 -13.02 4.72
CA PRO A 73 -3.62 -11.98 4.32
C PRO A 73 -2.47 -11.98 5.33
N VAL A 74 -1.63 -13.02 5.32
CA VAL A 74 -0.25 -12.82 5.80
C VAL A 74 0.53 -12.06 4.72
N ALA A 75 1.68 -11.47 5.07
CA ALA A 75 2.52 -10.76 4.09
C ALA A 75 2.79 -11.58 2.82
N GLU A 76 2.91 -12.92 2.96
CA GLU A 76 3.05 -13.84 1.83
C GLU A 76 1.80 -13.91 0.94
N ASP A 77 0.59 -13.93 1.51
CA ASP A 77 -0.65 -13.98 0.73
C ASP A 77 -0.91 -12.65 0.01
N LEU A 78 -0.53 -11.52 0.61
CA LEU A 78 -0.62 -10.21 -0.04
C LEU A 78 0.28 -10.13 -1.27
N GLN A 79 1.46 -10.76 -1.24
CA GLN A 79 2.31 -10.90 -2.43
C GLN A 79 1.64 -11.77 -3.50
N GLN A 80 0.99 -12.86 -3.11
CA GLN A 80 0.24 -13.73 -4.04
C GLN A 80 -1.04 -13.09 -4.57
N SER A 81 -1.60 -12.11 -3.85
CA SER A 81 -2.81 -11.38 -4.22
C SER A 81 -2.58 -10.25 -5.23
N ALA A 82 -1.33 -10.04 -5.67
CA ALA A 82 -1.01 -9.09 -6.72
C ALA A 82 -1.86 -9.30 -7.99
N GLY A 83 -2.45 -8.22 -8.51
CA GLY A 83 -3.37 -8.26 -9.64
C GLY A 83 -4.80 -8.68 -9.28
N THR A 84 -5.08 -8.98 -8.02
CA THR A 84 -6.43 -9.34 -7.54
C THR A 84 -7.19 -8.08 -7.13
N ILE A 85 -8.49 -8.05 -7.43
CA ILE A 85 -9.42 -7.04 -6.89
C ILE A 85 -9.88 -7.49 -5.52
N VAL A 86 -9.60 -6.67 -4.51
CA VAL A 86 -10.11 -6.83 -3.16
C VAL A 86 -11.20 -5.81 -2.88
N THR A 87 -12.05 -6.13 -1.90
CA THR A 87 -13.06 -5.20 -1.39
C THR A 87 -12.64 -4.75 0.00
N LEU A 88 -12.46 -3.44 0.15
CA LEU A 88 -12.18 -2.75 1.40
C LEU A 88 -13.48 -2.07 1.87
N THR A 89 -13.57 -1.83 3.18
CA THR A 89 -14.67 -1.06 3.76
C THR A 89 -14.23 0.38 3.97
N HIS A 90 -14.94 1.35 3.40
CA HIS A 90 -14.74 2.77 3.67
C HIS A 90 -15.36 3.15 5.03
N ARG A 91 -14.94 4.28 5.61
CA ARG A 91 -15.39 4.79 6.93
C ARG A 91 -16.90 4.94 7.08
N ASP A 92 -17.63 5.14 5.98
CA ASP A 92 -19.08 5.32 5.97
C ASP A 92 -19.84 4.00 5.78
N GLY A 93 -19.12 2.88 5.68
CA GLY A 93 -19.65 1.55 5.47
C GLY A 93 -19.80 1.14 4.01
N SER A 94 -19.53 2.03 3.04
CA SER A 94 -19.52 1.67 1.62
C SER A 94 -18.34 0.78 1.25
N ALA A 95 -18.50 0.01 0.17
CA ALA A 95 -17.47 -0.89 -0.34
C ALA A 95 -16.58 -0.16 -1.36
N VAL A 96 -15.27 -0.18 -1.13
CA VAL A 96 -14.25 0.30 -2.07
C VAL A 96 -13.61 -0.91 -2.72
N ARG A 97 -13.66 -0.99 -4.06
CA ARG A 97 -13.04 -2.08 -4.81
C ARG A 97 -11.67 -1.60 -5.28
N ALA A 98 -10.63 -2.24 -4.80
CA ALA A 98 -9.26 -1.86 -5.11
C ALA A 98 -8.50 -3.04 -5.73
N ALA A 99 -7.74 -2.77 -6.78
CA ALA A 99 -6.78 -3.73 -7.30
C ALA A 99 -5.46 -3.58 -6.55
N ILE A 100 -4.91 -4.69 -6.07
CA ILE A 100 -3.59 -4.71 -5.42
C ILE A 100 -2.54 -4.74 -6.53
N SER A 101 -1.65 -3.75 -6.57
CA SER A 101 -0.52 -3.76 -7.51
C SER A 101 0.43 -4.90 -7.16
N LYS A 102 1.24 -5.36 -8.11
CA LYS A 102 2.38 -6.26 -7.80
C LYS A 102 3.28 -5.56 -6.79
N SER A 103 3.19 -5.97 -5.53
CA SER A 103 3.88 -5.34 -4.40
C SER A 103 5.37 -5.22 -4.69
N VAL A 104 5.87 -3.99 -4.70
CA VAL A 104 7.28 -3.70 -4.94
C VAL A 104 7.94 -3.52 -3.59
N LEU A 105 8.44 -4.62 -3.01
CA LEU A 105 9.65 -4.72 -2.18
C LEU A 105 9.73 -6.14 -1.62
N THR A 106 10.45 -6.99 -2.35
CA THR A 106 10.63 -8.43 -2.13
C THR A 106 12.05 -8.73 -1.66
N ARG A 107 12.57 -7.99 -0.67
CA ARG A 107 13.71 -8.52 0.08
C ARG A 107 13.18 -9.25 1.30
N ALA A 108 13.48 -10.55 1.40
CA ALA A 108 13.02 -11.41 2.49
C ALA A 108 13.38 -10.86 3.90
N ASP A 109 14.39 -10.00 3.98
CA ASP A 109 14.84 -9.39 5.23
C ASP A 109 14.18 -8.06 5.57
N ASP A 110 13.38 -7.47 4.67
CA ASP A 110 12.73 -6.20 4.98
C ASP A 110 11.71 -6.40 6.11
N PRO A 111 11.67 -5.49 7.11
CA PRO A 111 10.75 -5.61 8.24
C PRO A 111 9.31 -5.23 7.87
N VAL A 112 9.11 -4.64 6.69
CA VAL A 112 7.81 -4.12 6.24
C VAL A 112 7.55 -4.51 4.78
N LEU A 113 6.29 -4.80 4.48
CA LEU A 113 5.78 -4.97 3.13
C LEU A 113 4.99 -3.72 2.73
N LEU A 114 5.35 -3.10 1.62
CA LEU A 114 4.55 -2.03 1.01
C LEU A 114 3.55 -2.62 0.02
N VAL A 115 2.28 -2.23 0.19
CA VAL A 115 1.16 -2.64 -0.65
C VAL A 115 0.56 -1.39 -1.28
N CYS A 116 0.51 -1.37 -2.60
CA CYS A 116 -0.11 -0.30 -3.36
C CYS A 116 -1.51 -0.74 -3.84
N PHE A 117 -2.44 0.20 -3.84
CA PHE A 117 -3.81 -0.03 -4.28
C PHE A 117 -4.17 0.93 -5.41
N HIS A 118 -4.92 0.42 -6.37
CA HIS A 118 -5.62 1.22 -7.36
C HIS A 118 -7.11 1.11 -7.09
N ASP A 119 -7.76 2.23 -6.81
CA ASP A 119 -9.22 2.26 -6.75
C ASP A 119 -9.79 2.00 -8.14
N VAL A 120 -10.56 0.93 -8.26
CA VAL A 120 -11.21 0.48 -9.48
C VAL A 120 -12.73 0.45 -9.30
N THR A 121 -13.24 1.10 -8.25
CA THR A 121 -14.66 1.16 -7.91
C THR A 121 -15.44 1.66 -9.11
N GLU A 122 -15.09 2.83 -9.66
CA GLU A 122 -15.77 3.41 -10.83
C GLU A 122 -15.60 2.57 -12.11
N GLN A 123 -14.42 1.96 -12.30
CA GLN A 123 -14.10 1.19 -13.51
C GLN A 123 -14.89 -0.13 -13.62
N LEU A 124 -15.28 -0.70 -12.49
CA LEU A 124 -16.02 -1.96 -12.46
C LEU A 124 -17.54 -1.77 -12.55
N TRP A 125 -18.03 -0.53 -12.54
CA TRP A 125 -19.45 -0.22 -12.72
C TRP A 125 -19.85 -0.27 -14.20
N ASP A 126 -18.90 -0.15 -15.13
CA ASP A 126 -19.13 -0.09 -16.60
C ASP A 126 -19.00 -1.44 -17.34
N GLY A 127 -18.96 -2.56 -16.61
CA GLY A 127 -18.97 -3.91 -17.22
C GLY A 127 -17.60 -4.62 -17.22
N GLY A 128 -17.21 -5.11 -16.05
CA GLY A 128 -16.74 -6.51 -15.90
C GLY A 128 -15.49 -6.98 -16.65
N HIS A 129 -14.37 -6.25 -16.58
CA HIS A 129 -13.06 -6.91 -16.59
C HIS A 129 -12.07 -6.13 -15.72
N ALA A 130 -11.34 -6.84 -14.87
CA ALA A 130 -10.24 -6.24 -14.12
C ALA A 130 -9.20 -5.69 -15.11
N PRO A 131 -8.74 -4.44 -14.98
CA PRO A 131 -7.62 -3.96 -15.79
C PRO A 131 -6.41 -4.85 -15.56
N ASN A 132 -5.69 -5.17 -16.63
CA ASN A 132 -4.46 -5.96 -16.53
C ASN A 132 -3.34 -5.02 -16.06
N PHE A 133 -3.07 -5.00 -14.75
CA PHE A 133 -2.00 -4.20 -14.18
C PHE A 133 -0.66 -4.95 -14.36
N GLY A 134 0.16 -4.43 -15.28
CA GLY A 134 1.49 -4.94 -15.64
C GLY A 134 2.48 -4.90 -14.48
#